data_AF-A0A2N3VMD3-F1
#
_entry.id   AF-A0A2N3VMD3-F1
#
_cell.length_a   1.000
_cell.length_b   1.000
_cell.length_c   1.000
_cell.angle_alpha   90.00
_cell.angle_beta   90.00
_cell.angle_gamma   90.00
#
_symmetry.space_group_name_H-M   'P 1'
#
loop_
_entity.id
_entity.type
_entity.pdbx_description
1 polymer ?
#
loop_
_entity_poly.entity_id
_entity_poly.type
_entity_poly.pdbx_seq_one_letter_code
_entity_poly.pdbx_strand_id
1 'polypeptide(L)'
;MRRSRARHDDGHMTNVNAVTRTRAPLGTLAAAVVLVAAVPVATWWLTGQQNAQGFAPSELDYAVRPLALGPGLETALGAVALALAGVSAGALLRASWQERFDPRWWQVVLPLLAAGMLLGVGWRILTAGVIGANIGAGFVVLLGDPAVAALVLWAVGCGLGLRFSKAAPTRTRTRPTP
;
A
#
# COMPACT_ATOMS: atom_id res chain seq x y z
N MET A 1 -34.31 -70.77 9.27
CA MET A 1 -34.33 -69.96 8.03
C MET A 1 -33.52 -68.69 8.23
N ARG A 2 -32.27 -68.68 7.73
CA ARG A 2 -31.34 -67.54 7.73
C ARG A 2 -31.55 -66.72 6.46
N ARG A 3 -31.78 -65.41 6.55
CA ARG A 3 -31.66 -64.49 5.41
C ARG A 3 -30.38 -63.66 5.56
N SER A 4 -29.39 -64.08 4.79
CA SER A 4 -28.17 -63.36 4.47
C SER A 4 -28.52 -62.07 3.71
N ARG A 5 -28.21 -60.90 4.29
CA ARG A 5 -28.14 -59.63 3.55
C ARG A 5 -26.67 -59.32 3.33
N ALA A 6 -26.21 -59.60 2.11
CA ALA A 6 -24.98 -59.04 1.58
C ALA A 6 -25.16 -57.52 1.51
N ARG A 7 -24.40 -56.79 2.32
CA ARG A 7 -24.26 -55.34 2.20
C ARG A 7 -23.02 -55.10 1.34
N HIS A 8 -23.27 -54.73 0.09
CA HIS A 8 -22.29 -54.20 -0.83
C HIS A 8 -21.95 -52.79 -0.29
N ASP A 9 -20.77 -52.63 0.30
CA ASP A 9 -20.30 -51.31 0.73
C ASP A 9 -19.73 -50.61 -0.51
N ASP A 10 -20.55 -49.69 -1.00
CA ASP A 10 -20.28 -48.83 -2.12
C ASP A 10 -19.11 -47.90 -1.83
N GLY A 11 -18.28 -47.76 -2.86
CA GLY A 11 -17.88 -46.43 -3.30
C GLY A 11 -17.10 -45.63 -2.28
N HIS A 12 -15.81 -45.93 -2.22
CA HIS A 12 -14.71 -45.02 -1.97
C HIS A 12 -15.09 -43.56 -2.34
N MET A 13 -15.67 -42.82 -1.38
CA MET A 13 -15.87 -41.38 -1.49
C MET A 13 -14.49 -40.73 -1.39
N THR A 14 -13.80 -40.65 -2.51
CA THR A 14 -12.68 -39.74 -2.71
C THR A 14 -13.20 -38.34 -2.47
N ASN A 15 -13.05 -37.89 -1.22
CA ASN A 15 -13.31 -36.55 -0.77
C ASN A 15 -12.24 -35.65 -1.38
N VAL A 16 -12.44 -35.31 -2.66
CA VAL A 16 -11.69 -34.27 -3.36
C VAL A 16 -12.19 -32.93 -2.84
N ASN A 17 -11.92 -32.65 -1.57
CA ASN A 17 -11.87 -31.30 -1.05
C ASN A 17 -10.64 -30.66 -1.67
N ALA A 18 -10.76 -30.29 -2.95
CA ALA A 18 -9.91 -29.30 -3.56
C ALA A 18 -10.07 -28.03 -2.74
N VAL A 19 -9.16 -27.85 -1.78
CA VAL A 19 -8.93 -26.57 -1.11
C VAL A 19 -8.43 -25.65 -2.21
N THR A 20 -9.37 -25.05 -2.93
CA THR A 20 -9.10 -23.97 -3.88
C THR A 20 -8.62 -22.81 -3.03
N ARG A 21 -7.30 -22.76 -2.77
CA ARG A 21 -6.65 -21.58 -2.23
C ARG A 21 -6.95 -20.47 -3.24
N THR A 22 -7.93 -19.64 -2.94
CA THR A 22 -8.15 -18.34 -3.58
C THR A 22 -6.94 -17.48 -3.25
N ARG A 23 -5.85 -17.70 -4.00
CA ARG A 23 -4.78 -16.72 -4.13
C ARG A 23 -5.47 -15.45 -4.62
N ALA A 24 -5.26 -14.34 -3.92
CA ALA A 24 -5.58 -13.04 -4.51
C ALA A 24 -4.97 -13.04 -5.91
N PRO A 25 -5.72 -12.68 -6.97
CA PRO A 25 -5.18 -12.71 -8.32
C PRO A 25 -3.91 -11.86 -8.31
N LEU A 26 -2.78 -12.41 -8.77
CA LEU A 26 -1.46 -11.76 -8.69
C LEU A 26 -1.51 -10.29 -9.14
N GLY A 27 -2.40 -9.95 -10.07
CA GLY A 27 -2.64 -8.59 -10.54
C GLY A 27 -3.07 -7.59 -9.46
N THR A 28 -3.88 -7.96 -8.46
CA THR A 28 -4.35 -7.02 -7.44
C THR A 28 -3.26 -6.68 -6.43
N LEU A 29 -2.42 -7.67 -6.06
CA LEU A 29 -1.28 -7.42 -5.19
C LEU A 29 -0.20 -6.61 -5.92
N ALA A 30 0.07 -6.94 -7.19
CA ALA A 30 0.97 -6.15 -8.03
C ALA A 30 0.49 -4.70 -8.15
N ALA A 31 -0.81 -4.46 -8.40
CA ALA A 31 -1.38 -3.12 -8.46
C ALA A 31 -1.21 -2.35 -7.13
N ALA A 32 -1.43 -3.00 -5.99
CA ALA A 32 -1.21 -2.36 -4.68
C ALA A 32 0.26 -1.98 -4.45
N VAL A 33 1.19 -2.86 -4.79
CA VAL A 33 2.63 -2.57 -4.67
C VAL A 33 3.04 -1.43 -5.59
N VAL A 34 2.62 -1.47 -6.86
CA VAL A 34 2.91 -0.41 -7.84
C VAL A 34 2.32 0.92 -7.37
N LEU A 35 1.09 0.93 -6.87
CA LEU A 35 0.45 2.13 -6.35
C LEU A 35 1.25 2.73 -5.19
N VAL A 36 1.57 1.93 -4.17
CA VAL A 36 2.32 2.39 -2.98
C VAL A 36 3.70 2.92 -3.36
N ALA A 37 4.39 2.28 -4.31
CA ALA A 37 5.70 2.73 -4.77
C ALA A 37 5.63 4.00 -5.65
N ALA A 38 4.60 4.13 -6.48
CA ALA A 38 4.46 5.24 -7.41
C ALA A 38 4.01 6.55 -6.73
N VAL A 39 3.17 6.46 -5.70
CA VAL A 39 2.62 7.63 -5.00
C VAL A 39 3.69 8.61 -4.47
N PRO A 40 4.74 8.21 -3.73
CA PRO A 40 5.74 9.17 -3.25
C PRO A 40 6.43 9.93 -4.39
N VAL A 41 6.73 9.26 -5.50
CA VAL A 41 7.36 9.88 -6.68
C VAL A 41 6.38 10.82 -7.39
N ALA A 42 5.13 10.40 -7.57
CA ALA A 42 4.09 11.22 -8.18
C ALA A 42 3.81 12.48 -7.34
N THR A 43 3.69 12.32 -6.02
CA THR A 43 3.50 13.45 -5.09
C THR A 43 4.71 14.38 -5.10
N TRP A 44 5.93 13.86 -5.02
CA TRP A 44 7.15 14.65 -5.13
C TRP A 44 7.19 15.50 -6.40
N TRP A 45 6.83 14.91 -7.55
CA TRP A 45 6.82 15.61 -8.83
C TRP A 45 5.73 16.69 -8.89
N LEU A 46 4.50 16.35 -8.48
CA LEU A 46 3.37 17.28 -8.47
C LEU A 46 3.55 18.46 -7.52
N THR A 47 4.20 18.25 -6.37
CA THR A 47 4.53 19.35 -5.45
C THR A 47 5.51 20.33 -6.10
N GLY A 48 6.39 19.87 -6.98
CA GLY A 48 7.39 20.72 -7.63
C GLY A 48 8.39 21.33 -6.63
N GLN A 49 9.37 22.07 -7.16
CA GLN A 49 10.40 22.69 -6.33
C GLN A 49 9.88 23.92 -5.59
N GLN A 50 10.14 23.99 -4.29
CA GLN A 50 9.58 25.00 -3.37
C GLN A 50 10.62 26.06 -2.97
N ASN A 51 11.46 26.50 -3.90
CA ASN A 51 12.49 27.51 -3.60
C ASN A 51 11.86 28.89 -3.34
N ALA A 52 12.50 29.69 -2.48
CA ALA A 52 12.17 31.10 -2.30
C ALA A 52 12.30 31.85 -3.64
N GLN A 53 11.26 32.62 -3.97
CA GLN A 53 11.16 33.35 -5.24
C GLN A 53 11.97 34.64 -5.20
N GLY A 54 12.55 35.03 -6.34
CA GLY A 54 13.27 36.30 -6.50
C GLY A 54 14.74 36.30 -6.08
N PHE A 55 15.30 35.12 -5.76
CA PHE A 55 16.70 34.97 -5.35
C PHE A 55 17.49 34.09 -6.31
N ALA A 56 18.78 34.36 -6.45
CA ALA A 56 19.66 33.50 -7.21
C ALA A 56 19.89 32.18 -6.46
N PRO A 57 20.12 31.04 -7.15
CA PRO A 57 20.40 29.76 -6.48
C PRO A 57 21.61 29.78 -5.53
N SER A 58 22.53 30.74 -5.70
CA SER A 58 23.69 30.95 -4.82
C SER A 58 23.35 31.60 -3.48
N GLU A 59 22.20 32.24 -3.38
CA GLU A 59 21.73 32.95 -2.17
C GLU A 59 20.80 32.08 -1.32
N LEU A 60 20.46 30.89 -1.80
CA LEU A 60 19.56 29.97 -1.14
C LEU A 60 20.33 28.98 -0.26
N ASP A 61 19.87 28.89 0.99
CA ASP A 61 20.28 27.88 1.95
C ASP A 61 19.40 26.64 1.80
N TYR A 62 20.03 25.48 1.82
CA TYR A 62 19.38 24.18 1.67
C TYR A 62 19.69 23.31 2.87
N ALA A 63 18.66 22.71 3.48
CA ALA A 63 18.87 21.65 4.47
C ALA A 63 19.44 20.40 3.79
N VAL A 64 18.89 20.02 2.64
CA VAL A 64 19.42 18.99 1.74
C VAL A 64 19.43 19.55 0.32
N ARG A 65 20.54 19.40 -0.41
CA ARG A 65 20.58 19.87 -1.81
C ARG A 65 19.68 19.00 -2.69
N PRO A 66 18.82 19.59 -3.55
CA PRO A 66 18.00 18.83 -4.48
C PRO A 66 18.90 18.06 -5.46
N LEU A 67 18.42 16.88 -5.87
CA LEU A 67 19.11 16.09 -6.88
C LEU A 67 19.04 16.84 -8.22
N ALA A 68 20.19 17.05 -8.86
CA ALA A 68 20.27 17.71 -10.15
C ALA A 68 19.79 16.76 -11.26
N LEU A 69 18.47 16.66 -11.41
CA LEU A 69 17.85 15.94 -12.51
C LEU A 69 17.64 16.89 -13.69
N GLY A 70 17.92 16.41 -14.90
CA GLY A 70 17.54 17.16 -16.10
C GLY A 70 16.03 17.35 -16.15
N PRO A 71 15.50 18.51 -16.59
CA PRO A 71 14.05 18.78 -16.59
C PRO A 71 13.24 17.69 -17.30
N GLY A 72 13.74 17.16 -18.42
CA GLY A 72 13.08 16.08 -19.15
C GLY A 72 13.00 14.76 -18.37
N LEU A 73 14.03 14.42 -17.58
CA LEU A 73 14.04 13.21 -16.77
C LEU A 73 13.11 13.34 -15.57
N GLU A 74 13.09 14.49 -14.91
CA GLU A 74 12.16 14.79 -13.82
C GLU A 74 10.70 14.71 -14.30
N THR A 75 10.38 15.33 -15.45
CA THR A 75 9.06 15.23 -16.07
C THR A 75 8.71 13.79 -16.46
N ALA A 76 9.64 13.04 -17.05
CA ALA A 76 9.39 11.66 -17.44
C ALA A 76 9.11 10.76 -16.22
N LEU A 77 9.93 10.83 -15.18
CA LEU A 77 9.76 10.06 -13.94
C LEU A 77 8.42 10.39 -13.27
N GLY A 78 8.13 11.68 -13.15
CA GLY A 78 6.88 12.16 -12.56
C GLY A 78 5.64 11.73 -13.33
N ALA A 79 5.64 11.91 -14.66
CA ALA A 79 4.52 11.53 -15.52
C ALA A 79 4.28 10.01 -15.51
N VAL A 80 5.36 9.21 -15.57
CA VAL A 80 5.26 7.74 -15.49
C VAL A 80 4.73 7.32 -14.13
N ALA A 81 5.25 7.88 -13.03
CA ALA A 81 4.76 7.57 -11.68
C ALA A 81 3.28 7.93 -11.52
N LEU A 82 2.86 9.09 -12.03
CA LEU A 82 1.47 9.53 -11.96
C LEU A 82 0.55 8.62 -12.78
N ALA A 83 0.96 8.22 -13.98
CA ALA A 83 0.20 7.28 -14.81
C ALA A 83 0.07 5.91 -14.14
N LEU A 84 1.17 5.37 -13.57
CA LEU A 84 1.17 4.11 -12.84
C LEU A 84 0.28 4.15 -11.61
N ALA A 85 0.30 5.26 -10.85
CA ALA A 85 -0.58 5.47 -9.71
C ALA A 85 -2.05 5.49 -10.15
N GLY A 86 -2.39 6.23 -11.21
CA GLY A 86 -3.76 6.30 -11.73
C GLY A 86 -4.29 4.95 -12.20
N VAL A 87 -3.51 4.22 -13.01
CA VAL A 87 -3.88 2.89 -13.52
C VAL A 87 -4.04 1.89 -12.37
N SER A 88 -3.12 1.89 -11.40
CA SER A 88 -3.16 0.96 -10.27
C SER A 88 -4.30 1.25 -9.31
N ALA A 89 -4.56 2.53 -9.02
CA ALA A 89 -5.72 2.95 -8.22
C ALA A 89 -7.03 2.56 -8.90
N GLY A 90 -7.17 2.82 -10.21
CA GLY A 90 -8.33 2.41 -10.99
C GLY A 90 -8.55 0.90 -10.99
N ALA A 91 -7.47 0.11 -11.13
CA ALA A 91 -7.53 -1.34 -11.07
C ALA A 91 -7.98 -1.86 -9.68
N LEU A 92 -7.47 -1.27 -8.59
CA LEU A 92 -7.86 -1.61 -7.21
C LEU A 92 -9.29 -1.22 -6.88
N LEU A 93 -9.74 -0.04 -7.31
CA LEU A 93 -11.12 0.41 -7.14
C LEU A 93 -12.09 -0.48 -7.91
N ARG A 94 -11.77 -0.80 -9.18
CA ARG A 94 -12.53 -1.75 -9.99
C ARG A 94 -12.57 -3.14 -9.34
N ALA A 95 -11.44 -3.63 -8.83
CA ALA A 95 -11.39 -4.91 -8.13
C ALA A 95 -12.21 -4.90 -6.83
N SER A 96 -12.26 -3.77 -6.12
CA SER A 96 -13.10 -3.58 -4.93
C SER A 96 -14.58 -3.60 -5.28
N TRP A 97 -14.99 -2.92 -6.36
CA TRP A 97 -16.38 -2.93 -6.84
C TRP A 97 -16.84 -4.29 -7.36
N GLN A 98 -15.92 -5.09 -7.91
CA GLN A 98 -16.20 -6.46 -8.33
C GLN A 98 -16.12 -7.49 -7.19
N GLU A 99 -15.95 -7.04 -5.93
CA GLU A 99 -15.76 -7.89 -4.75
C GLU A 99 -14.56 -8.85 -4.86
N ARG A 100 -13.60 -8.54 -5.76
CA ARG A 100 -12.36 -9.32 -5.96
C ARG A 100 -11.24 -8.90 -5.03
N PHE A 101 -11.40 -7.78 -4.34
CA PHE A 101 -10.49 -7.25 -3.34
C PHE A 101 -11.18 -7.21 -1.98
N ASP A 102 -10.58 -7.86 -0.98
CA ASP A 102 -11.09 -7.85 0.39
C ASP A 102 -11.01 -6.42 0.96
N PRO A 103 -12.14 -5.77 1.28
CA PRO A 103 -12.17 -4.37 1.71
C PRO A 103 -11.32 -4.09 2.95
N ARG A 104 -11.01 -5.10 3.76
CA ARG A 104 -10.17 -4.93 4.96
C ARG A 104 -8.73 -4.53 4.60
N TRP A 105 -8.26 -4.87 3.41
CA TRP A 105 -6.92 -4.48 2.96
C TRP A 105 -6.79 -2.97 2.71
N TRP A 106 -7.89 -2.22 2.59
CA TRP A 106 -7.82 -0.75 2.54
C TRP A 106 -7.24 -0.15 3.83
N GLN A 107 -7.36 -0.82 4.98
CA GLN A 107 -6.71 -0.41 6.23
C GLN A 107 -5.17 -0.51 6.18
N VAL A 108 -4.63 -1.26 5.21
CA VAL A 108 -3.18 -1.36 4.95
C VAL A 108 -2.78 -0.40 3.84
N VAL A 109 -3.54 -0.37 2.74
CA VAL A 109 -3.20 0.43 1.56
C VAL A 109 -3.30 1.93 1.88
N LEU A 110 -4.41 2.42 2.44
CA LEU A 110 -4.61 3.87 2.65
C LEU A 110 -3.52 4.50 3.52
N PRO A 111 -3.11 3.93 4.68
CA PRO A 111 -2.02 4.50 5.47
C PRO A 111 -0.68 4.50 4.73
N LEU A 112 -0.39 3.48 3.90
CA LEU A 112 0.82 3.47 3.08
C LEU A 112 0.80 4.53 1.98
N LEU A 113 -0.37 4.80 1.38
CA LEU A 113 -0.50 5.91 0.42
C LEU A 113 -0.29 7.25 1.11
N ALA A 114 -0.89 7.45 2.28
CA ALA A 114 -0.68 8.66 3.08
C ALA A 114 0.79 8.84 3.47
N ALA A 115 1.46 7.78 3.90
CA ALA A 115 2.91 7.79 4.19
C ALA A 115 3.73 8.15 2.94
N GLY A 116 3.41 7.57 1.78
CA GLY A 116 4.04 7.90 0.51
C GLY A 116 3.87 9.38 0.13
N MET A 117 2.66 9.92 0.28
CA MET A 117 2.39 11.34 0.02
C MET A 117 3.21 12.24 0.95
N LEU A 118 3.25 11.93 2.26
CA LEU A 118 4.06 12.68 3.23
C LEU A 118 5.54 12.64 2.89
N LEU A 119 6.07 11.49 2.46
CA LEU A 119 7.46 11.37 2.01
C LEU A 119 7.74 12.23 0.76
N GLY A 120 6.84 12.21 -0.23
CA GLY A 120 6.99 13.00 -1.45
C GLY A 120 6.98 14.51 -1.18
N VAL A 121 6.02 14.98 -0.37
CA VAL A 121 5.95 16.39 0.06
C VAL A 121 7.13 16.75 0.96
N GLY A 122 7.40 15.92 1.95
CA GLY A 122 8.48 16.13 2.92
C GLY A 122 9.83 16.27 2.23
N TRP A 123 10.11 15.46 1.21
CA TRP A 123 11.34 15.58 0.43
C TRP A 123 11.45 16.93 -0.29
N ARG A 124 10.36 17.48 -0.85
CA ARG A 124 10.37 18.84 -1.45
C ARG A 124 10.60 19.93 -0.42
N ILE A 125 10.07 19.78 0.77
CA ILE A 125 10.28 20.74 1.87
C ILE A 125 11.73 20.68 2.35
N LEU A 126 12.29 19.49 2.54
CA LEU A 126 13.69 19.30 2.94
C LEU A 126 14.68 19.83 1.90
N THR A 127 14.31 19.74 0.63
CA THR A 127 15.13 20.21 -0.49
C THR A 127 14.80 21.62 -0.98
N ALA A 128 13.89 22.32 -0.28
CA ALA A 128 13.53 23.70 -0.59
C ALA A 128 14.70 24.64 -0.26
N GLY A 129 15.06 25.48 -1.22
CA GLY A 129 16.01 26.57 -1.00
C GLY A 129 15.30 27.74 -0.34
N VAL A 130 15.76 28.15 0.83
CA VAL A 130 15.19 29.27 1.60
C VAL A 130 16.29 30.26 1.98
N ILE A 131 15.90 31.41 2.54
CA ILE A 131 16.87 32.34 3.13
C ILE A 131 16.91 32.08 4.62
N GLY A 132 18.06 31.64 5.13
CA GLY A 132 18.23 31.29 6.53
C GLY A 132 17.65 29.92 6.89
N ALA A 133 17.00 29.82 8.05
CA ALA A 133 16.60 28.53 8.62
C ALA A 133 15.32 27.98 7.96
N ASN A 134 15.40 26.77 7.39
CA ASN A 134 14.25 26.04 6.86
C ASN A 134 13.40 25.46 8.00
N ILE A 135 12.45 26.25 8.52
CA ILE A 135 11.51 25.81 9.55
C ILE A 135 10.66 24.62 9.08
N GLY A 136 10.32 24.58 7.78
CA GLY A 136 9.60 23.47 7.17
C GLY A 136 10.36 22.14 7.30
N ALA A 137 11.68 22.15 7.07
CA ALA A 137 12.52 20.97 7.25
C ALA A 137 12.48 20.48 8.70
N GLY A 138 12.54 21.40 9.67
CA GLY A 138 12.37 21.07 11.09
C GLY A 138 11.03 20.40 11.39
N PHE A 139 9.92 20.90 10.82
CA PHE A 139 8.60 20.28 10.96
C PHE A 139 8.52 18.88 10.33
N VAL A 140 9.12 18.68 9.16
CA VAL A 140 9.16 17.36 8.51
C VAL A 140 9.90 16.35 9.39
N VAL A 141 11.05 16.72 9.96
CA VAL A 141 11.81 15.82 10.82
C VAL A 141 11.09 15.56 12.15
N LEU A 142 10.56 16.61 12.79
CA LEU A 142 9.97 16.49 14.12
C LEU A 142 8.57 15.86 14.13
N LEU A 143 7.76 16.09 13.09
CA LEU A 143 6.38 15.60 13.02
C LEU A 143 6.13 14.66 11.83
N GLY A 144 6.71 14.96 10.67
CA GLY A 144 6.56 14.16 9.46
C GLY A 144 7.11 12.75 9.61
N ASP A 145 8.36 12.60 10.04
CA ASP A 145 9.01 11.29 10.20
C ASP A 145 8.29 10.40 11.22
N PRO A 146 7.92 10.88 12.43
CA PRO A 146 7.10 10.11 13.36
C PRO A 146 5.72 9.74 12.79
N ALA A 147 5.07 10.64 12.06
CA ALA A 147 3.79 10.36 11.43
C ALA A 147 3.90 9.27 10.36
N VAL A 148 4.92 9.32 9.50
CA VAL A 148 5.23 8.27 8.53
C VAL A 148 5.49 6.94 9.24
N ALA A 149 6.31 6.94 10.29
CA ALA A 149 6.59 5.73 11.07
C ALA A 149 5.30 5.14 11.67
N ALA A 150 4.44 5.97 12.26
CA ALA A 150 3.16 5.53 12.82
C ALA A 150 2.23 4.92 11.75
N LEU A 151 2.13 5.53 10.57
CA LEU A 151 1.33 5.01 9.45
C LEU A 151 1.86 3.67 8.93
N VAL A 152 3.18 3.53 8.82
CA VAL A 152 3.81 2.26 8.40
C VAL A 152 3.60 1.18 9.46
N LEU A 153 3.80 1.48 10.74
CA LEU A 153 3.57 0.55 11.84
C LEU A 153 2.10 0.11 11.90
N TRP A 154 1.17 1.03 11.69
CA TRP A 154 -0.25 0.73 11.58
C TRP A 154 -0.54 -0.23 10.42
N ALA A 155 -0.03 0.08 9.21
CA ALA A 155 -0.23 -0.75 8.04
C ALA A 155 0.34 -2.18 8.24
N VAL A 156 1.51 -2.29 8.85
CA VAL A 156 2.11 -3.59 9.22
C VAL A 156 1.24 -4.32 10.23
N GLY A 157 0.79 -3.65 11.29
CA GLY A 157 -0.10 -4.23 12.32
C GLY A 157 -1.39 -4.78 11.73
N CYS A 158 -2.09 -3.99 10.91
CA CYS A 158 -3.29 -4.42 10.19
C CYS A 158 -2.98 -5.58 9.23
N GLY A 159 -1.89 -5.50 8.46
CA GLY A 159 -1.49 -6.55 7.52
C GLY A 159 -1.20 -7.88 8.22
N LEU A 160 -0.55 -7.85 9.37
CA LEU A 160 -0.30 -9.03 10.20
C LEU A 160 -1.61 -9.57 10.81
N GLY A 161 -2.46 -8.71 11.38
CA GLY A 161 -3.75 -9.11 11.96
C GLY A 161 -4.67 -9.80 10.94
N LEU A 162 -4.68 -9.34 9.69
CA LEU A 162 -5.43 -9.98 8.59
C LEU A 162 -4.84 -11.33 8.19
N ARG A 163 -3.52 -11.52 8.27
CA ARG A 163 -2.87 -12.82 8.04
C ARG A 163 -3.23 -13.82 9.14
N PHE A 164 -3.23 -13.40 10.40
CA PHE A 164 -3.54 -14.28 11.53
C PHE A 164 -5.03 -14.64 11.61
N SER A 165 -5.93 -13.74 11.23
CA SER A 165 -7.37 -13.99 11.24
C SER A 165 -7.82 -15.08 10.25
N LYS A 166 -7.06 -15.32 9.16
CA LYS A 166 -7.32 -16.42 8.21
C LYS A 166 -6.86 -17.80 8.72
N ALA A 167 -6.05 -17.86 9.78
CA ALA A 167 -5.46 -19.10 10.29
C ALA A 167 -6.25 -19.73 11.45
N ALA A 168 -7.23 -19.01 12.04
CA ALA A 168 -8.02 -19.55 13.14
C ALA A 168 -8.96 -20.67 12.63
N PRO A 169 -8.83 -21.92 13.11
CA PRO A 169 -9.74 -22.99 12.74
C PRO A 169 -11.14 -22.65 13.24
N THR A 170 -12.13 -22.83 12.37
CA THR A 170 -13.55 -22.73 12.72
C THR A 170 -13.79 -23.62 13.93
N ARG A 171 -14.01 -23.02 15.11
CA ARG A 171 -14.51 -23.76 16.28
C ARG A 171 -15.86 -24.34 15.86
N THR A 172 -15.88 -25.63 15.57
CA THR A 172 -17.08 -26.43 15.40
C THR A 172 -17.90 -26.24 16.67
N ARG A 173 -18.89 -25.36 16.60
CA ARG A 173 -19.86 -25.13 17.65
C ARG A 173 -20.71 -26.39 17.69
N THR A 174 -20.26 -27.40 18.44
CA THR A 174 -21.06 -28.57 18.79
C THR A 174 -22.26 -28.05 19.56
N ARG A 175 -23.40 -28.02 18.87
CA ARG A 175 -24.70 -27.71 19.44
C ARG A 175 -24.97 -28.79 20.50
N PRO A 176 -25.19 -28.44 21.78
CA PRO A 176 -25.66 -29.43 22.74
C PRO A 176 -27.06 -29.87 22.29
N THR A 177 -27.20 -31.15 21.95
CA THR A 177 -28.51 -31.78 21.81
C THR A 177 -29.06 -32.06 23.21
N PRO A 178 -30.34 -31.74 23.47
CA PRO A 178 -31.00 -32.06 24.73
C PRO A 178 -31.15 -33.56 24.95
#